data_AF-A0A7J8MUU5-F1
#
_entry.id   AF-A0A7J8MUU5-F1
#
_cell.length_a   1.000
_cell.length_b   1.000
_cell.length_c   1.000
_cell.angle_alpha   90.00
_cell.angle_beta   90.00
_cell.angle_gamma   90.00
#
_symmetry.space_group_name_H-M   'P 1'
#
loop_
_entity.id
_entity.type
_entity.pdbx_description
1 polymer ?
#
loop_
_entity_poly.entity_id
_entity_poly.type
_entity_poly.pdbx_seq_one_letter_code
_entity_poly.pdbx_strand_id
1 'polypeptide(L)'
;MAFGFFGSLLILSLLFKHLTCQLPNTDEFYVSNFLKKMGLNSSMSYNFTGSVCSWKGMHCDTKKENLIGLKASSLGLSGIIPDTTIGKLAKLQSLDLSSNKITALPSDIWSLGSLKWLNLSSNQISGSLPNNVGNFGLLEVIDLSGNNFSGEIPATVTSLLSLQVLNLAGNGFEWSIPRGILNCKALVSVDLSSNRLNGSLPDGFGAAFPKLKTLNLARNEIHGLDTDFAELMSLTSLNISRNLFKGSVMGVFQGQLKVIDLSMNQFQGHISKVQFNSTYKWSHLVYLDLSENQLGGEISLNLSQAQNLRHLNLAYNRFAIHKFPRIEMLLGLEYLNLSKTNLIGHIPGEISQLSILHTLDVSSNRLSGQIPSLANKSLKVLDVSHNNLSGEIPVSLLEKLPLMERYNFSYNNLTLCALGFSPETFKTAFYGSSDSCPIAANPVLIERRGNGHKGLKLALALTLSTVCLLAGLLILAFGCRRKSRKWVVKQPSYKEEQHISGPFSFQTDSTTWVADVKQATSVPVVIFEKPLLNITFADLLSATSNFDRGTLLAEGKFGPVYRGFLPGGIHVAVKVLVHGS
;
A
#
# COMPACT_ATOMS: atom_id res chain seq x y z
N MET A 1 86.57 -11.96 13.84
CA MET A 1 85.72 -11.04 14.64
C MET A 1 84.80 -10.26 13.70
N ALA A 2 83.67 -10.82 13.31
CA ALA A 2 82.64 -10.12 12.53
C ALA A 2 81.35 -10.97 12.45
N PHE A 3 80.64 -11.12 13.58
CA PHE A 3 79.29 -11.72 13.59
C PHE A 3 78.42 -11.02 14.65
N GLY A 4 78.44 -9.68 14.64
CA GLY A 4 77.76 -8.85 15.64
C GLY A 4 76.75 -7.84 15.10
N PHE A 5 76.32 -7.94 13.83
CA PHE A 5 75.49 -6.88 13.21
C PHE A 5 74.12 -7.33 12.67
N PHE A 6 73.84 -8.63 12.59
CA PHE A 6 72.53 -9.12 12.10
C PHE A 6 71.53 -9.48 13.21
N GLY A 7 71.97 -9.56 14.47
CA GLY A 7 71.08 -9.84 15.61
C GLY A 7 70.29 -8.62 16.13
N SER A 8 70.80 -7.40 15.93
CA SER A 8 70.19 -6.18 16.48
C SER A 8 69.03 -5.62 15.63
N LEU A 9 69.00 -5.90 14.33
CA LEU A 9 67.91 -5.50 13.43
C LEU A 9 66.65 -6.37 13.60
N LEU A 10 66.80 -7.65 13.96
CA LEU A 10 65.65 -8.52 14.21
C LEU A 10 64.94 -8.16 15.52
N ILE A 11 65.70 -7.76 16.55
CA ILE A 11 65.15 -7.37 17.85
C ILE A 11 64.44 -6.01 17.77
N LEU A 12 64.92 -5.06 16.95
CA LEU A 12 64.21 -3.80 16.71
C LEU A 12 62.88 -4.03 15.95
N SER A 13 62.83 -4.99 15.02
CA SER A 13 61.59 -5.35 14.30
C SER A 13 60.55 -6.08 15.16
N LEU A 14 60.98 -6.72 16.24
CA LEU A 14 60.12 -7.41 17.20
C LEU A 14 59.59 -6.46 18.29
N LEU A 15 60.31 -5.39 18.63
CA LEU A 15 59.85 -4.34 19.55
C LEU A 15 58.79 -3.41 18.93
N PHE A 16 58.73 -3.29 17.61
CA PHE A 16 57.67 -2.52 16.92
C PHE A 16 56.42 -3.34 16.56
N LYS A 17 56.40 -4.65 16.80
CA LYS A 17 55.22 -5.51 16.57
C LYS A 17 54.22 -5.55 17.74
N HIS A 18 54.42 -4.72 18.76
CA HIS A 18 53.51 -4.60 19.91
C HIS A 18 53.03 -3.18 20.20
N LEU A 19 52.92 -2.35 19.16
CA LEU A 19 51.79 -1.40 19.09
C LEU A 19 50.74 -2.00 18.17
N THR A 20 49.85 -2.81 18.73
CA THR A 20 48.50 -2.89 18.18
C THR A 20 47.93 -1.48 18.25
N CYS A 21 47.97 -0.75 17.13
CA CYS A 21 47.21 0.48 16.97
C CYS A 21 45.75 0.15 17.31
N GLN A 22 45.27 0.56 18.50
CA GLN A 22 43.84 0.60 18.76
C GLN A 22 43.24 1.46 17.65
N LEU A 23 42.25 0.92 16.92
CA LEU A 23 41.45 1.74 16.02
C LEU A 23 40.96 2.97 16.82
N PRO A 24 41.01 4.18 16.25
CA PRO A 24 40.56 5.37 16.98
C PRO A 24 39.07 5.22 17.30
N ASN A 25 38.74 4.98 18.57
CA ASN A 25 37.37 4.89 19.09
C ASN A 25 36.77 6.29 19.23
N THR A 26 36.69 7.00 18.10
CA THR A 26 36.21 8.39 18.02
C THR A 26 34.94 8.44 17.19
N ASP A 27 34.06 9.38 17.49
CA ASP A 27 32.82 9.60 16.73
C ASP A 27 33.12 9.88 15.24
N GLU A 28 34.19 10.63 14.96
CA GLU A 28 34.74 10.87 13.62
C GLU A 28 35.01 9.57 12.87
N PHE A 29 35.68 8.62 13.53
CA PHE A 29 36.03 7.34 12.93
C PHE A 29 34.77 6.54 12.63
N TYR A 30 33.85 6.39 13.59
CA TYR A 30 32.63 5.61 13.39
C TYR A 30 31.75 6.16 12.26
N VAL A 31 31.54 7.48 12.22
CA VAL A 31 30.72 8.12 11.18
C VAL A 31 31.39 8.07 9.81
N SER A 32 32.68 8.39 9.71
CA SER A 32 33.38 8.34 8.42
C SER A 32 33.49 6.92 7.87
N ASN A 33 33.74 5.93 8.73
CA ASN A 33 33.78 4.53 8.34
C ASN A 33 32.40 4.05 7.87
N PHE A 34 31.33 4.42 8.56
CA PHE A 34 29.94 4.18 8.14
C PHE A 34 29.67 4.76 6.75
N LEU A 35 29.86 6.07 6.56
CA LEU A 35 29.52 6.75 5.30
C LEU A 35 30.32 6.18 4.11
N LYS A 36 31.63 5.92 4.29
CA LYS A 36 32.47 5.32 3.25
C LYS A 36 31.99 3.91 2.87
N LYS A 37 31.72 3.06 3.85
CA LYS A 37 31.25 1.68 3.60
C LYS A 37 29.86 1.63 2.96
N MET A 38 29.03 2.64 3.20
CA MET A 38 27.69 2.75 2.62
C MET A 38 27.65 3.38 1.23
N GLY A 39 28.81 3.58 0.59
CA GLY A 39 28.93 4.03 -0.79
C GLY A 39 29.15 5.53 -0.98
N LEU A 40 29.38 6.28 0.11
CA LEU A 40 29.62 7.72 0.03
C LEU A 40 31.12 7.99 -0.19
N ASN A 41 31.53 8.09 -1.47
CA ASN A 41 32.90 8.44 -1.84
C ASN A 41 33.16 9.95 -1.70
N SER A 42 34.35 10.30 -1.23
CA SER A 42 34.77 11.66 -0.84
C SER A 42 34.74 12.73 -1.95
N SER A 43 34.41 12.37 -3.20
CA SER A 43 34.31 13.33 -4.31
C SER A 43 32.97 14.08 -4.34
N MET A 44 31.99 13.67 -3.52
CA MET A 44 30.71 14.37 -3.43
C MET A 44 30.35 14.71 -1.98
N SER A 45 30.40 16.00 -1.67
CA SER A 45 29.73 16.69 -0.54
C SER A 45 30.26 16.58 0.90
N TYR A 46 31.13 15.61 1.25
CA TYR A 46 31.70 15.51 2.61
C TYR A 46 33.22 15.54 2.60
N ASN A 47 33.79 16.65 3.09
CA ASN A 47 35.21 16.71 3.43
C ASN A 47 35.38 16.17 4.86
N PHE A 48 35.91 14.94 5.01
CA PHE A 48 36.14 14.30 6.32
C PHE A 48 37.34 14.90 7.08
N THR A 49 37.62 16.19 6.88
CA THR A 49 38.69 16.92 7.57
C THR A 49 38.12 17.70 8.75
N GLY A 50 38.79 17.64 9.89
CA GLY A 50 38.36 18.32 11.11
C GLY A 50 37.38 17.50 11.95
N SER A 51 36.85 18.13 13.01
CA SER A 51 35.94 17.48 13.96
C SER A 51 34.62 17.06 13.29
N VAL A 52 34.06 15.92 13.72
CA VAL A 52 32.76 15.40 13.27
C VAL A 52 31.66 16.45 13.41
N CYS A 53 31.75 17.33 14.42
CA CYS A 53 30.78 18.38 14.69
C CYS A 53 30.71 19.48 13.62
N SER A 54 31.68 19.52 12.70
CA SER A 54 31.68 20.43 11.56
C SER A 54 31.05 19.83 10.30
N TRP A 55 30.81 18.52 10.29
CA TRP A 55 30.29 17.83 9.10
C TRP A 55 28.80 18.08 8.94
N LYS A 56 28.36 18.19 7.69
CA LYS A 56 26.95 18.47 7.37
C LYS A 56 26.02 17.38 7.94
N GLY A 57 25.01 17.79 8.70
CA GLY A 57 24.06 16.86 9.31
C GLY A 57 24.53 16.20 10.61
N MET A 58 25.75 16.51 11.08
CA MET A 58 26.22 16.13 12.41
C MET A 58 25.82 17.20 13.42
N HIS A 59 25.23 16.78 14.53
CA HIS A 59 24.85 17.65 15.63
C HIS A 59 25.55 17.14 16.88
N CYS A 60 26.38 17.98 17.49
CA CYS A 60 27.08 17.65 18.72
C CYS A 60 26.43 18.33 19.92
N ASP A 61 26.79 17.84 21.11
CA ASP A 61 26.44 18.49 22.37
C ASP A 61 26.97 19.92 22.45
N THR A 62 26.54 20.65 23.49
CA THR A 62 26.91 22.07 23.70
C THR A 62 28.42 22.28 23.82
N LYS A 63 29.15 21.25 24.27
CA LYS A 63 30.62 21.25 24.40
C LYS A 63 31.34 20.89 23.09
N LYS A 64 30.61 20.44 22.06
CA LYS A 64 31.14 19.91 20.79
C LYS A 64 32.10 18.73 20.98
N GLU A 65 31.88 17.95 22.02
CA GLU A 65 32.71 16.79 22.37
C GLU A 65 32.11 15.49 21.86
N ASN A 66 30.78 15.41 21.79
CA ASN A 66 30.07 14.17 21.50
C ASN A 66 28.99 14.39 20.46
N LEU A 67 28.88 13.46 19.52
CA LEU A 67 27.81 13.45 18.55
C LEU A 67 26.49 13.01 19.19
N ILE A 68 25.48 13.86 19.12
CA ILE A 68 24.12 13.61 19.63
C ILE A 68 23.08 13.46 18.51
N GLY A 69 23.39 13.91 17.29
CA GLY A 69 22.49 13.81 16.15
C GLY A 69 23.21 13.49 14.85
N LEU A 70 22.75 12.46 14.14
CA LEU A 70 23.27 12.03 12.84
C LEU A 70 22.14 12.12 11.81
N LYS A 71 22.24 13.08 10.88
CA LYS A 71 21.32 13.22 9.74
C LYS A 71 22.04 12.93 8.42
N ALA A 72 21.67 11.82 7.80
CA ALA A 72 22.22 11.33 6.54
C ALA A 72 21.10 10.83 5.60
N SER A 73 19.98 11.54 5.58
CA SER A 73 18.84 11.25 4.71
C SER A 73 19.08 11.65 3.25
N SER A 74 18.50 10.90 2.31
CA SER A 74 18.58 11.17 0.86
C SER A 74 20.02 11.24 0.30
N LEU A 75 20.94 10.47 0.85
CA LEU A 75 22.35 10.42 0.40
C LEU A 75 22.64 9.26 -0.54
N GLY A 76 21.62 8.43 -0.86
CA GLY A 76 21.79 7.26 -1.70
C GLY A 76 22.58 6.13 -1.04
N LEU A 77 22.68 6.14 0.30
CA LEU A 77 23.37 5.10 1.07
C LEU A 77 22.73 3.74 0.77
N SER A 78 23.55 2.72 0.50
CA SER A 78 23.02 1.42 0.05
C SER A 78 23.66 0.23 0.77
N GLY A 79 22.89 -0.85 0.89
CA GLY A 79 23.35 -2.10 1.47
C GLY A 79 23.08 -2.21 2.97
N ILE A 80 23.80 -3.13 3.61
CA ILE A 80 23.67 -3.42 5.04
C ILE A 80 24.49 -2.40 5.82
N ILE A 81 23.89 -1.77 6.84
CA ILE A 81 24.64 -0.89 7.74
C ILE A 81 25.73 -1.74 8.43
N PRO A 82 27.03 -1.37 8.32
CA PRO A 82 28.11 -2.19 8.85
C PRO A 82 28.10 -2.25 10.38
N ASP A 83 28.29 -3.44 10.95
CA ASP A 83 28.51 -3.62 12.39
C ASP A 83 29.70 -2.78 12.87
N THR A 84 29.69 -2.40 14.15
CA THR A 84 30.75 -1.65 14.84
C THR A 84 31.01 -0.25 14.28
N THR A 85 30.04 0.32 13.57
CA THR A 85 30.09 1.71 13.09
C THR A 85 29.17 2.61 13.92
N ILE A 86 28.02 3.03 13.39
CA ILE A 86 27.10 3.93 14.08
C ILE A 86 26.50 3.34 15.37
N GLY A 87 26.45 2.01 15.51
CA GLY A 87 26.02 1.33 16.74
C GLY A 87 26.94 1.57 17.96
N LYS A 88 28.12 2.17 17.77
CA LYS A 88 29.04 2.56 18.85
C LYS A 88 28.83 3.99 19.38
N LEU A 89 27.97 4.78 18.74
CA LEU A 89 27.69 6.17 19.12
C LEU A 89 26.75 6.24 20.34
N ALA A 90 27.21 5.81 21.51
CA ALA A 90 26.35 5.61 22.70
C ALA A 90 25.62 6.87 23.21
N LYS A 91 26.10 8.06 22.86
CA LYS A 91 25.49 9.36 23.21
C LYS A 91 24.49 9.89 22.16
N LEU A 92 24.28 9.15 21.07
CA LEU A 92 23.39 9.54 19.99
C LEU A 92 21.94 9.59 20.48
N GLN A 93 21.29 10.73 20.28
CA GLN A 93 19.91 11.00 20.65
C GLN A 93 18.99 11.07 19.42
N SER A 94 19.53 11.44 18.26
CA SER A 94 18.77 11.53 17.00
C SER A 94 19.51 10.83 15.86
N LEU A 95 18.83 9.94 15.16
CA LEU A 95 19.34 9.25 13.98
C LEU A 95 18.31 9.35 12.85
N ASP A 96 18.69 9.99 11.74
CA ASP A 96 17.89 10.07 10.51
C ASP A 96 18.69 9.51 9.33
N LEU A 97 18.31 8.31 8.89
CA LEU A 97 18.83 7.64 7.69
C LEU A 97 17.74 7.45 6.63
N SER A 98 16.67 8.25 6.67
CA SER A 98 15.51 8.10 5.80
C SER A 98 15.82 8.34 4.31
N SER A 99 14.98 7.79 3.43
CA SER A 99 15.08 7.98 1.98
C SER A 99 16.44 7.52 1.40
N ASN A 100 16.88 6.33 1.78
CA ASN A 100 18.11 5.70 1.27
C ASN A 100 17.77 4.31 0.68
N LYS A 101 18.79 3.47 0.44
CA LYS A 101 18.66 2.11 -0.11
C LYS A 101 19.22 1.07 0.88
N ILE A 102 19.03 1.31 2.18
CA ILE A 102 19.52 0.43 3.26
C ILE A 102 18.69 -0.86 3.27
N THR A 103 19.34 -2.02 3.35
CA THR A 103 18.67 -3.33 3.27
C THR A 103 18.58 -4.09 4.59
N ALA A 104 19.47 -3.79 5.56
CA ALA A 104 19.43 -4.38 6.90
C ALA A 104 20.15 -3.51 7.94
N LEU A 105 19.80 -3.72 9.21
CA LEU A 105 20.37 -3.04 10.38
C LEU A 105 21.34 -3.98 11.12
N PRO A 106 22.46 -3.48 11.65
CA PRO A 106 23.41 -4.27 12.43
C PRO A 106 22.83 -4.55 13.82
N SER A 107 23.36 -5.60 14.45
CA SER A 107 22.90 -6.02 15.78
C SER A 107 23.20 -4.98 16.88
N ASP A 108 24.24 -4.17 16.70
CA ASP A 108 24.66 -3.16 17.68
C ASP A 108 23.86 -1.85 17.61
N ILE A 109 23.03 -1.63 16.57
CA ILE A 109 22.16 -0.44 16.51
C ILE A 109 21.18 -0.39 17.68
N TRP A 110 20.77 -1.57 18.17
CA TRP A 110 19.84 -1.73 19.29
C TRP A 110 20.47 -1.47 20.65
N SER A 111 21.77 -1.14 20.71
CA SER A 111 22.47 -0.71 21.92
C SER A 111 22.48 0.80 22.13
N LEU A 112 21.91 1.58 21.20
CA LEU A 112 21.85 3.04 21.29
C LEU A 112 20.77 3.53 22.27
N GLY A 113 20.95 3.22 23.56
CA GLY A 113 19.96 3.49 24.63
C GLY A 113 19.65 4.97 24.88
N SER A 114 20.47 5.90 24.37
CA SER A 114 20.25 7.35 24.47
C SER A 114 19.30 7.89 23.39
N LEU A 115 18.88 7.07 22.41
CA LEU A 115 18.05 7.52 21.30
C LEU A 115 16.68 8.00 21.77
N LYS A 116 16.30 9.18 21.26
CA LYS A 116 14.99 9.80 21.39
C LYS A 116 14.25 9.87 20.06
N TRP A 117 14.99 9.97 18.96
CA TRP A 117 14.43 10.08 17.62
C TRP A 117 15.14 9.12 16.67
N LEU A 118 14.38 8.18 16.08
CA LEU A 118 14.89 7.24 15.07
C LEU A 118 14.01 7.31 13.83
N ASN A 119 14.59 7.73 12.69
CA ASN A 119 13.93 7.71 11.39
C ASN A 119 14.75 6.88 10.39
N LEU A 120 14.18 5.74 10.00
CA LEU A 120 14.70 4.82 9.00
C LEU A 120 13.73 4.66 7.81
N SER A 121 12.76 5.57 7.69
CA SER A 121 11.68 5.47 6.69
C SER A 121 12.18 5.51 5.25
N SER A 122 11.39 4.97 4.32
CA SER A 122 11.69 4.95 2.88
C SER A 122 13.07 4.33 2.58
N ASN A 123 13.27 3.10 3.03
CA ASN A 123 14.45 2.27 2.75
C ASN A 123 14.00 0.89 2.24
N GLN A 124 14.91 -0.08 2.18
CA GLN A 124 14.64 -1.45 1.74
C GLN A 124 14.89 -2.45 2.88
N ILE A 125 14.75 -2.01 4.13
CA ILE A 125 15.06 -2.83 5.31
C ILE A 125 14.08 -3.99 5.38
N SER A 126 14.60 -5.20 5.50
CA SER A 126 13.80 -6.43 5.51
C SER A 126 14.06 -7.29 6.74
N GLY A 127 13.22 -8.31 6.94
CA GLY A 127 13.25 -9.19 8.11
C GLY A 127 12.31 -8.70 9.23
N SER A 128 12.36 -9.37 10.38
CA SER A 128 11.52 -9.01 11.54
C SER A 128 12.14 -7.90 12.38
N LEU A 129 11.28 -7.12 13.04
CA LEU A 129 11.70 -6.15 14.06
C LEU A 129 12.07 -6.93 15.34
N PRO A 130 13.36 -6.96 15.75
CA PRO A 130 13.78 -7.80 16.86
C PRO A 130 13.31 -7.26 18.22
N ASN A 131 13.23 -8.16 19.21
CA ASN A 131 12.87 -7.82 20.58
C ASN A 131 13.78 -6.75 21.21
N ASN A 132 15.01 -6.59 20.73
CA ASN A 132 15.96 -5.58 21.17
C ASN A 132 15.48 -4.14 20.92
N VAL A 133 14.43 -3.91 20.12
CA VAL A 133 13.78 -2.59 20.01
C VAL A 133 13.37 -2.04 21.38
N GLY A 134 13.03 -2.91 22.33
CA GLY A 134 12.68 -2.53 23.71
C GLY A 134 13.83 -1.91 24.51
N ASN A 135 15.06 -1.92 24.00
CA ASN A 135 16.20 -1.26 24.65
C ASN A 135 16.14 0.27 24.55
N PHE A 136 15.33 0.83 23.63
CA PHE A 136 15.22 2.27 23.44
C PHE A 136 14.23 2.92 24.43
N GLY A 137 14.48 2.79 25.74
CA GLY A 137 13.56 3.29 26.78
C GLY A 137 13.32 4.81 26.76
N LEU A 138 14.22 5.58 26.14
CA LEU A 138 14.10 7.04 25.97
C LEU A 138 13.49 7.45 24.62
N LEU A 139 13.09 6.50 23.77
CA LEU A 139 12.60 6.80 22.43
C LEU A 139 11.26 7.53 22.49
N GLU A 140 11.20 8.69 21.85
CA GLU A 140 10.01 9.52 21.73
C GLU A 140 9.38 9.34 20.34
N VAL A 141 10.20 9.17 19.30
CA VAL A 141 9.75 8.99 17.92
C VAL A 141 10.48 7.85 17.25
N ILE A 142 9.71 6.93 16.67
CA ILE A 142 10.20 5.90 15.77
C ILE A 142 9.43 5.92 14.46
N ASP A 143 10.15 6.08 13.36
CA ASP A 143 9.61 5.98 12.00
C ASP A 143 10.38 4.93 11.19
N LEU A 144 9.72 3.80 10.95
CA LEU A 144 10.21 2.69 10.13
C LEU A 144 9.37 2.53 8.84
N SER A 145 8.55 3.53 8.49
CA SER A 145 7.58 3.43 7.41
C SER A 145 8.21 3.27 6.02
N GLY A 146 7.51 2.64 5.09
CA GLY A 146 8.00 2.44 3.72
C GLY A 146 9.28 1.62 3.67
N ASN A 147 9.27 0.46 4.33
CA ASN A 147 10.33 -0.54 4.31
C ASN A 147 9.72 -1.91 3.94
N ASN A 148 10.50 -2.98 4.10
CA ASN A 148 10.07 -4.35 3.82
C ASN A 148 10.12 -5.22 5.10
N PHE A 149 9.85 -4.63 6.27
CA PHE A 149 9.76 -5.38 7.53
C PHE A 149 8.63 -6.42 7.46
N SER A 150 8.80 -7.55 8.14
CA SER A 150 7.84 -8.66 8.15
C SER A 150 7.68 -9.29 9.53
N GLY A 151 6.69 -10.18 9.70
CA GLY A 151 6.45 -10.85 10.99
C GLY A 151 5.71 -9.96 11.98
N GLU A 152 5.73 -10.32 13.26
CA GLU A 152 4.97 -9.59 14.30
C GLU A 152 5.64 -8.29 14.74
N ILE A 153 4.84 -7.37 15.29
CA ILE A 153 5.36 -6.27 16.09
C ILE A 153 5.74 -6.85 17.47
N PRO A 154 7.01 -6.75 17.90
CA PRO A 154 7.47 -7.44 19.11
C PRO A 154 6.81 -6.89 20.37
N ALA A 155 6.48 -7.78 21.31
CA ALA A 155 5.85 -7.41 22.58
C ALA A 155 6.71 -6.44 23.43
N THR A 156 8.02 -6.40 23.20
CA THR A 156 8.97 -5.51 23.87
C THR A 156 8.79 -4.03 23.53
N VAL A 157 7.91 -3.68 22.58
CA VAL A 157 7.42 -2.30 22.41
C VAL A 157 6.84 -1.74 23.72
N THR A 158 6.40 -2.60 24.66
CA THR A 158 6.00 -2.18 26.02
C THR A 158 7.07 -1.41 26.80
N SER A 159 8.34 -1.54 26.44
CA SER A 159 9.46 -0.85 27.13
C SER A 159 9.65 0.59 26.65
N LEU A 160 8.98 0.99 25.56
CA LEU A 160 9.08 2.33 24.96
C LEU A 160 8.15 3.32 25.67
N LEU A 161 8.33 3.49 26.99
CA LEU A 161 7.41 4.27 27.83
C LEU A 161 7.34 5.76 27.47
N SER A 162 8.39 6.29 26.83
CA SER A 162 8.48 7.68 26.38
C SER A 162 7.90 7.91 24.99
N LEU A 163 7.41 6.86 24.31
CA LEU A 163 7.05 6.92 22.90
C LEU A 163 5.81 7.79 22.68
N GLN A 164 5.97 8.78 21.81
CA GLN A 164 4.94 9.73 21.40
C GLN A 164 4.47 9.49 19.97
N VAL A 165 5.38 9.07 19.08
CA VAL A 165 5.06 8.80 17.67
C VAL A 165 5.58 7.43 17.27
N LEU A 166 4.66 6.57 16.82
CA LEU A 166 4.95 5.26 16.25
C LEU A 166 4.47 5.24 14.80
N ASN A 167 5.39 5.18 13.85
CA ASN A 167 5.07 5.04 12.43
C ASN A 167 5.73 3.79 11.84
N LEU A 168 4.91 2.77 11.57
CA LEU A 168 5.31 1.51 10.95
C LEU A 168 4.62 1.29 9.59
N ALA A 169 4.02 2.35 9.02
CA ALA A 169 3.18 2.25 7.84
C ALA A 169 3.91 1.72 6.60
N GLY A 170 3.20 1.01 5.71
CA GLY A 170 3.79 0.56 4.44
C GLY A 170 4.92 -0.45 4.63
N ASN A 171 4.67 -1.49 5.41
CA ASN A 171 5.54 -2.64 5.63
C ASN A 171 4.74 -3.93 5.41
N GLY A 172 5.31 -5.08 5.78
CA GLY A 172 4.66 -6.38 5.79
C GLY A 172 4.44 -6.93 7.20
N PHE A 173 4.23 -6.09 8.22
CA PHE A 173 3.93 -6.57 9.57
C PHE A 173 2.63 -7.39 9.57
N GLU A 174 2.67 -8.52 10.26
CA GLU A 174 1.60 -9.53 10.34
C GLU A 174 1.14 -9.69 11.80
N TRP A 175 0.08 -10.47 11.98
CA TRP A 175 -0.48 -10.81 13.30
C TRP A 175 -1.14 -9.61 13.99
N SER A 176 -1.48 -9.81 15.27
CA SER A 176 -2.18 -8.79 16.06
C SER A 176 -1.23 -7.74 16.63
N ILE A 177 -1.80 -6.56 16.90
CA ILE A 177 -1.09 -5.51 17.62
C ILE A 177 -0.80 -6.03 19.04
N PRO A 178 0.46 -6.04 19.49
CA PRO A 178 0.83 -6.63 20.78
C PRO A 178 0.20 -5.83 21.92
N ARG A 179 -0.35 -6.54 22.92
CA ARG A 179 -0.96 -5.94 24.12
C ARG A 179 -0.01 -4.98 24.87
N GLY A 180 1.31 -5.16 24.73
CA GLY A 180 2.32 -4.28 25.30
C GLY A 180 2.20 -2.81 24.86
N ILE A 181 1.59 -2.53 23.70
CA ILE A 181 1.39 -1.15 23.23
C ILE A 181 0.55 -0.32 24.20
N LEU A 182 -0.35 -0.95 24.98
CA LEU A 182 -1.23 -0.26 25.93
C LEU A 182 -0.47 0.45 27.07
N ASN A 183 0.80 0.11 27.29
CA ASN A 183 1.66 0.77 28.28
C ASN A 183 2.29 2.07 27.77
N CYS A 184 2.24 2.33 26.46
CA CYS A 184 2.81 3.54 25.84
C CYS A 184 1.86 4.75 26.01
N LYS A 185 1.63 5.18 27.25
CA LYS A 185 0.65 6.23 27.59
C LYS A 185 1.02 7.64 27.09
N ALA A 186 2.26 7.80 26.62
CA ALA A 186 2.73 9.04 26.02
C ALA A 186 2.34 9.20 24.54
N LEU A 187 1.79 8.15 23.90
CA LEU A 187 1.46 8.16 22.47
C LEU A 187 0.50 9.29 22.11
N VAL A 188 0.88 10.01 21.05
CA VAL A 188 0.15 11.11 20.43
C VAL A 188 -0.26 10.73 19.01
N SER A 189 0.57 9.97 18.30
CA SER A 189 0.31 9.53 16.92
C SER A 189 0.73 8.09 16.71
N VAL A 190 -0.16 7.29 16.14
CA VAL A 190 0.10 5.90 15.74
C VAL A 190 -0.32 5.72 14.30
N ASP A 191 0.62 5.31 13.44
CA ASP A 191 0.35 4.90 12.06
C ASP A 191 0.91 3.49 11.81
N LEU A 192 0.01 2.54 11.65
CA LEU A 192 0.29 1.14 11.32
C LEU A 192 -0.34 0.75 9.96
N SER A 193 -0.72 1.75 9.16
CA SER A 193 -1.48 1.52 7.93
C SER A 193 -0.67 0.80 6.85
N SER A 194 -1.36 0.17 5.90
CA SER A 194 -0.75 -0.55 4.78
C SER A 194 0.24 -1.64 5.25
N ASN A 195 -0.25 -2.53 6.10
CA ASN A 195 0.45 -3.73 6.56
C ASN A 195 -0.47 -4.96 6.34
N ARG A 196 -0.12 -6.12 6.92
CA ARG A 196 -0.93 -7.35 6.94
C ARG A 196 -1.36 -7.69 8.37
N LEU A 197 -1.58 -6.68 9.21
CA LEU A 197 -2.01 -6.88 10.60
C LEU A 197 -3.39 -7.52 10.61
N ASN A 198 -3.57 -8.54 11.45
CA ASN A 198 -4.82 -9.29 11.57
C ASN A 198 -5.22 -9.44 13.06
N GLY A 199 -6.32 -10.16 13.32
CA GLY A 199 -6.83 -10.30 14.70
C GLY A 199 -7.51 -9.02 15.21
N SER A 200 -7.71 -8.90 16.51
CA SER A 200 -8.44 -7.78 17.14
C SER A 200 -7.53 -6.77 17.82
N LEU A 201 -8.06 -5.56 18.05
CA LEU A 201 -7.44 -4.61 18.98
C LEU A 201 -7.38 -5.23 20.40
N PRO A 202 -6.31 -5.00 21.18
CA PRO A 202 -6.21 -5.51 22.54
C PRO A 202 -7.28 -4.94 23.48
N ASP A 203 -7.78 -5.74 24.43
CA ASP A 203 -8.73 -5.28 25.44
C ASP A 203 -8.22 -4.05 26.20
N GLY A 204 -9.06 -3.02 26.31
CA GLY A 204 -8.71 -1.74 26.94
C GLY A 204 -7.98 -0.76 26.02
N PHE A 205 -7.88 -1.03 24.70
CA PHE A 205 -7.27 -0.12 23.73
C PHE A 205 -7.81 1.30 23.82
N GLY A 206 -9.13 1.46 23.87
CA GLY A 206 -9.76 2.79 23.92
C GLY A 206 -9.39 3.62 25.15
N ALA A 207 -9.15 2.98 26.30
CA ALA A 207 -8.82 3.64 27.56
C ALA A 207 -7.32 3.91 27.74
N ALA A 208 -6.46 3.23 26.96
CA ALA A 208 -5.03 3.19 27.20
C ALA A 208 -4.29 4.49 26.87
N PHE A 209 -4.82 5.29 25.93
CA PHE A 209 -4.08 6.40 25.32
C PHE A 209 -4.72 7.76 25.56
N PRO A 210 -4.49 8.40 26.72
CA PRO A 210 -5.14 9.67 27.07
C PRO A 210 -4.69 10.84 26.17
N LYS A 211 -3.53 10.74 25.50
CA LYS A 211 -2.95 11.80 24.67
C LYS A 211 -3.07 11.56 23.15
N LEU A 212 -3.66 10.45 22.72
CA LEU A 212 -3.68 10.04 21.33
C LEU A 212 -4.56 10.97 20.49
N LYS A 213 -3.96 11.63 19.50
CA LYS A 213 -4.65 12.57 18.60
C LYS A 213 -4.92 11.98 17.23
N THR A 214 -4.02 11.11 16.77
CA THR A 214 -4.08 10.51 15.43
C THR A 214 -3.88 9.00 15.52
N LEU A 215 -4.82 8.27 14.95
CA LEU A 215 -4.75 6.82 14.80
C LEU A 215 -5.04 6.44 13.35
N ASN A 216 -4.07 5.81 12.71
CA ASN A 216 -4.20 5.30 11.35
C ASN A 216 -3.86 3.80 11.32
N LEU A 217 -4.88 2.98 11.08
CA LEU A 217 -4.78 1.52 10.94
C LEU A 217 -5.21 1.05 9.55
N ALA A 218 -5.38 1.98 8.60
CA ALA A 218 -5.98 1.71 7.30
C ALA A 218 -5.26 0.61 6.52
N ARG A 219 -5.96 -0.11 5.65
CA ARG A 219 -5.38 -1.13 4.75
C ARG A 219 -4.64 -2.23 5.52
N ASN A 220 -5.40 -2.94 6.35
CA ASN A 220 -4.97 -4.13 7.09
C ASN A 220 -6.12 -5.17 7.07
N GLU A 221 -6.00 -6.23 7.87
CA GLU A 221 -7.01 -7.28 8.05
C GLU A 221 -7.53 -7.30 9.50
N ILE A 222 -7.58 -6.12 10.15
CA ILE A 222 -7.93 -6.02 11.57
C ILE A 222 -9.44 -6.20 11.75
N HIS A 223 -9.80 -7.06 12.69
CA HIS A 223 -11.14 -7.19 13.23
C HIS A 223 -11.32 -6.26 14.44
N GLY A 224 -12.53 -5.81 14.68
CA GLY A 224 -12.83 -5.04 15.87
C GLY A 224 -14.28 -4.58 15.89
N LEU A 225 -14.64 -3.91 16.96
CA LEU A 225 -15.98 -3.39 17.21
C LEU A 225 -15.95 -1.87 17.36
N ASP A 226 -17.11 -1.24 17.23
CA ASP A 226 -17.29 0.19 17.47
C ASP A 226 -16.90 0.60 18.90
N THR A 227 -17.08 -0.30 19.86
CA THR A 227 -16.72 -0.08 21.27
C THR A 227 -15.22 0.07 21.52
N ASP A 228 -14.36 -0.42 20.61
CA ASP A 228 -12.91 -0.36 20.79
C ASP A 228 -12.38 1.09 20.84
N PHE A 229 -13.18 2.03 20.30
CA PHE A 229 -12.84 3.44 20.20
C PHE A 229 -13.62 4.34 21.19
N ALA A 230 -14.54 3.77 21.97
CA ALA A 230 -15.49 4.54 22.78
C ALA A 230 -14.84 5.47 23.81
N GLU A 231 -13.64 5.13 24.28
CA GLU A 231 -12.90 5.86 25.32
C GLU A 231 -11.77 6.76 24.81
N LEU A 232 -11.55 6.83 23.48
CA LEU A 232 -10.49 7.66 22.86
C LEU A 232 -10.89 9.15 22.78
N MET A 233 -11.10 9.78 23.93
CA MET A 233 -11.68 11.12 24.02
C MET A 233 -10.79 12.24 23.46
N SER A 234 -9.48 12.04 23.38
CA SER A 234 -8.51 13.00 22.82
C SER A 234 -8.30 12.86 21.31
N LEU A 235 -8.90 11.84 20.68
CA LEU A 235 -8.69 11.54 19.28
C LEU A 235 -9.36 12.60 18.38
N THR A 236 -8.60 13.04 17.38
CA THR A 236 -9.04 14.06 16.41
C THR A 236 -9.05 13.53 14.98
N SER A 237 -8.24 12.52 14.68
CA SER A 237 -8.15 11.88 13.37
C SER A 237 -8.13 10.38 13.53
N LEU A 238 -9.11 9.71 12.94
CA LEU A 238 -9.25 8.26 12.90
C LEU A 238 -9.34 7.80 11.45
N ASN A 239 -8.38 6.99 11.01
CA ASN A 239 -8.48 6.26 9.75
C ASN A 239 -8.32 4.76 10.02
N ILE A 240 -9.40 4.01 9.83
CA ILE A 240 -9.41 2.54 9.92
C ILE A 240 -9.94 1.92 8.64
N SER A 241 -9.90 2.66 7.54
CA SER A 241 -10.43 2.23 6.26
C SER A 241 -9.80 0.93 5.76
N ARG A 242 -10.54 0.15 4.96
CA ARG A 242 -10.05 -1.12 4.39
C ARG A 242 -9.56 -2.07 5.48
N ASN A 243 -10.49 -2.47 6.35
CA ASN A 243 -10.31 -3.44 7.43
C ASN A 243 -11.60 -4.28 7.58
N LEU A 244 -11.73 -5.00 8.68
CA LEU A 244 -12.85 -5.90 8.97
C LEU A 244 -13.62 -5.47 10.24
N PHE A 245 -13.60 -4.17 10.59
CA PHE A 245 -14.32 -3.64 11.75
C PHE A 245 -15.83 -3.75 11.55
N LYS A 246 -16.53 -4.08 12.64
CA LYS A 246 -18.00 -4.28 12.68
C LYS A 246 -18.62 -3.45 13.81
N GLY A 247 -19.92 -3.61 13.98
CA GLY A 247 -20.68 -2.93 15.03
C GLY A 247 -21.43 -1.73 14.51
N SER A 248 -21.92 -0.89 15.41
CA SER A 248 -22.71 0.29 15.06
C SER A 248 -21.79 1.46 14.73
N VAL A 249 -21.95 2.06 13.55
CA VAL A 249 -21.17 3.25 13.17
C VAL A 249 -21.28 4.37 14.22
N MET A 250 -22.40 4.43 14.95
CA MET A 250 -22.63 5.42 16.00
C MET A 250 -21.65 5.31 17.17
N GLY A 251 -21.20 4.10 17.51
CA GLY A 251 -20.30 3.88 18.65
C GLY A 251 -18.92 4.52 18.45
N VAL A 252 -18.53 4.76 17.19
CA VAL A 252 -17.25 5.38 16.83
C VAL A 252 -17.27 6.91 17.00
N PHE A 253 -18.45 7.55 16.90
CA PHE A 253 -18.57 9.00 17.03
C PHE A 253 -18.50 9.43 18.49
N GLN A 254 -17.30 9.79 18.95
CA GLN A 254 -17.04 10.27 20.31
C GLN A 254 -16.05 11.44 20.31
N GLY A 255 -15.99 12.16 21.45
CA GLY A 255 -14.96 13.16 21.71
C GLY A 255 -14.92 14.31 20.70
N GLN A 256 -13.72 14.57 20.16
CA GLN A 256 -13.41 15.71 19.29
C GLN A 256 -12.95 15.28 17.89
N LEU A 257 -13.41 14.12 17.39
CA LEU A 257 -13.08 13.66 16.05
C LEU A 257 -13.40 14.73 15.00
N LYS A 258 -12.44 15.00 14.12
CA LYS A 258 -12.54 15.96 13.00
C LYS A 258 -12.41 15.27 11.66
N VAL A 259 -11.56 14.25 11.60
CA VAL A 259 -11.29 13.44 10.41
C VAL A 259 -11.64 12.00 10.75
N ILE A 260 -12.62 11.46 10.02
CA ILE A 260 -13.13 10.11 10.23
C ILE A 260 -13.16 9.41 8.87
N ASP A 261 -12.35 8.37 8.73
CA ASP A 261 -12.36 7.48 7.57
C ASP A 261 -12.55 6.04 8.03
N LEU A 262 -13.78 5.55 7.89
CA LEU A 262 -14.19 4.18 8.22
C LEU A 262 -14.52 3.38 6.95
N SER A 263 -14.15 3.91 5.77
CA SER A 263 -14.54 3.34 4.49
C SER A 263 -14.08 1.89 4.33
N MET A 264 -14.81 1.09 3.54
CA MET A 264 -14.45 -0.30 3.24
C MET A 264 -14.27 -1.16 4.51
N ASN A 265 -15.31 -1.18 5.35
CA ASN A 265 -15.41 -2.00 6.56
C ASN A 265 -16.78 -2.72 6.58
N GLN A 266 -17.17 -3.25 7.74
CA GLN A 266 -18.43 -3.97 7.92
C GLN A 266 -19.33 -3.26 8.96
N PHE A 267 -19.19 -1.94 9.11
CA PHE A 267 -20.04 -1.17 10.02
C PHE A 267 -21.50 -1.17 9.57
N GLN A 268 -22.39 -1.24 10.54
CA GLN A 268 -23.84 -1.23 10.38
C GLN A 268 -24.44 -0.06 11.17
N GLY A 269 -25.76 0.00 11.23
CA GLY A 269 -26.48 1.03 11.98
C GLY A 269 -26.87 2.21 11.11
N HIS A 270 -27.37 3.26 11.77
CA HIS A 270 -28.03 4.39 11.13
C HIS A 270 -27.29 5.68 11.49
N ILE A 271 -26.66 6.32 10.52
CA ILE A 271 -25.88 7.54 10.76
C ILE A 271 -26.75 8.71 11.27
N SER A 272 -28.03 8.76 10.87
CA SER A 272 -29.01 9.74 11.34
C SER A 272 -29.29 9.67 12.84
N LYS A 273 -28.93 8.55 13.50
CA LYS A 273 -29.16 8.34 14.93
C LYS A 273 -28.00 8.76 15.83
N VAL A 274 -26.84 9.15 15.27
CA VAL A 274 -25.66 9.58 16.04
C VAL A 274 -26.00 10.70 17.02
N GLN A 275 -26.83 11.67 16.63
CA GLN A 275 -27.21 12.82 17.47
C GLN A 275 -28.03 12.47 18.71
N PHE A 276 -28.69 11.31 18.74
CA PHE A 276 -29.54 10.91 19.87
C PHE A 276 -28.78 10.08 20.92
N ASN A 277 -27.70 9.43 20.50
CA ASN A 277 -26.99 8.43 21.30
C ASN A 277 -25.53 8.78 21.59
N SER A 278 -25.03 9.91 21.08
CA SER A 278 -23.67 10.38 21.33
C SER A 278 -23.68 11.84 21.78
N THR A 279 -22.67 12.22 22.57
CA THR A 279 -22.38 13.62 22.92
C THR A 279 -21.59 14.34 21.82
N TYR A 280 -21.41 13.69 20.67
CA TYR A 280 -20.57 14.17 19.59
C TYR A 280 -21.17 15.43 18.94
N LYS A 281 -20.32 16.46 18.79
CA LYS A 281 -20.69 17.72 18.15
C LYS A 281 -20.22 17.72 16.69
N TRP A 282 -21.18 17.70 15.77
CA TRP A 282 -20.94 17.75 14.32
C TRP A 282 -20.13 18.96 13.85
N SER A 283 -20.11 20.06 14.63
CA SER A 283 -19.32 21.25 14.32
C SER A 283 -17.81 21.01 14.30
N HIS A 284 -17.32 19.92 14.91
CA HIS A 284 -15.90 19.55 14.83
C HIS A 284 -15.53 18.88 13.50
N LEU A 285 -16.51 18.29 12.81
CA LEU A 285 -16.27 17.42 11.67
C LEU A 285 -15.83 18.21 10.44
N VAL A 286 -14.77 17.74 9.80
CA VAL A 286 -14.17 18.33 8.60
C VAL A 286 -14.14 17.32 7.45
N TYR A 287 -13.85 16.05 7.76
CA TYR A 287 -13.76 14.97 6.79
C TYR A 287 -14.52 13.75 7.31
N LEU A 288 -15.43 13.23 6.50
CA LEU A 288 -16.17 12.01 6.78
C LEU A 288 -16.24 11.11 5.55
N ASP A 289 -15.62 9.94 5.65
CA ASP A 289 -15.78 8.85 4.70
C ASP A 289 -16.28 7.59 5.40
N LEU A 290 -17.48 7.17 5.02
CA LEU A 290 -18.15 5.95 5.49
C LEU A 290 -18.54 5.04 4.33
N SER A 291 -17.95 5.26 3.16
CA SER A 291 -18.27 4.51 1.96
C SER A 291 -17.97 3.02 2.09
N GLU A 292 -18.64 2.19 1.27
CA GLU A 292 -18.39 0.75 1.20
C GLU A 292 -18.53 0.06 2.57
N ASN A 293 -19.64 0.34 3.27
CA ASN A 293 -20.01 -0.31 4.52
C ASN A 293 -21.41 -0.96 4.39
N GLN A 294 -22.02 -1.34 5.51
CA GLN A 294 -23.35 -1.94 5.57
C GLN A 294 -24.36 -1.01 6.27
N LEU A 295 -24.18 0.31 6.13
CA LEU A 295 -25.01 1.32 6.78
C LEU A 295 -26.44 1.30 6.23
N GLY A 296 -27.42 1.40 7.12
CA GLY A 296 -28.85 1.38 6.80
C GLY A 296 -29.58 2.64 7.25
N GLY A 297 -30.91 2.62 7.12
CA GLY A 297 -31.77 3.76 7.42
C GLY A 297 -31.68 4.87 6.38
N GLU A 298 -32.06 6.08 6.77
CA GLU A 298 -31.99 7.28 5.90
C GLU A 298 -30.76 8.13 6.20
N ILE A 299 -30.29 8.87 5.19
CA ILE A 299 -29.26 9.93 5.29
C ILE A 299 -29.91 11.24 5.82
N SER A 300 -30.75 11.12 6.85
CA SER A 300 -31.34 12.28 7.54
C SER A 300 -30.37 12.75 8.62
N LEU A 301 -29.24 13.29 8.18
CA LEU A 301 -28.23 13.88 9.04
C LEU A 301 -28.62 15.31 9.37
N ASN A 302 -28.43 15.73 10.61
CA ASN A 302 -28.51 17.15 10.97
C ASN A 302 -27.24 17.89 10.50
N LEU A 303 -26.93 17.81 9.21
CA LEU A 303 -25.75 18.41 8.57
C LEU A 303 -25.71 19.93 8.73
N SER A 304 -26.85 20.57 9.06
CA SER A 304 -26.90 21.98 9.44
C SER A 304 -25.87 22.35 10.53
N GLN A 305 -25.51 21.39 11.39
CA GLN A 305 -24.54 21.56 12.47
C GLN A 305 -23.09 21.34 12.04
N ALA A 306 -22.85 20.67 10.91
CA ALA A 306 -21.53 20.29 10.40
C ALA A 306 -20.94 21.38 9.47
N GLN A 307 -20.95 22.64 9.91
CA GLN A 307 -20.59 23.79 9.05
C GLN A 307 -19.13 23.79 8.56
N ASN A 308 -18.24 23.04 9.23
CA ASN A 308 -16.83 22.90 8.86
C ASN A 308 -16.57 21.71 7.91
N LEU A 309 -17.61 20.97 7.51
CA LEU A 309 -17.47 19.77 6.68
C LEU A 309 -17.04 20.15 5.25
N ARG A 310 -15.90 19.59 4.82
CA ARG A 310 -15.34 19.79 3.49
C ARG A 310 -15.45 18.53 2.62
N HIS A 311 -15.46 17.34 3.24
CA HIS A 311 -15.51 16.07 2.53
C HIS A 311 -16.59 15.17 3.14
N LEU A 312 -17.54 14.73 2.31
CA LEU A 312 -18.58 13.77 2.67
C LEU A 312 -18.67 12.65 1.65
N ASN A 313 -18.39 11.43 2.08
CA ASN A 313 -18.53 10.23 1.27
C ASN A 313 -19.35 9.17 2.00
N LEU A 314 -20.53 8.84 1.47
CA LEU A 314 -21.44 7.82 2.00
C LEU A 314 -21.72 6.70 1.01
N ALA A 315 -20.93 6.65 -0.07
CA ALA A 315 -21.19 5.80 -1.22
C ALA A 315 -21.25 4.30 -0.89
N TYR A 316 -21.90 3.50 -1.74
CA TYR A 316 -21.90 2.04 -1.64
C TYR A 316 -22.32 1.50 -0.25
N ASN A 317 -23.47 1.98 0.24
CA ASN A 317 -24.07 1.54 1.49
C ASN A 317 -25.47 0.93 1.27
N ARG A 318 -26.11 0.44 2.32
CA ARG A 318 -27.42 -0.23 2.28
C ARG A 318 -28.55 0.65 2.81
N PHE A 319 -28.49 1.95 2.55
CA PHE A 319 -29.51 2.90 2.98
C PHE A 319 -30.89 2.53 2.42
N ALA A 320 -31.94 2.82 3.18
CA ALA A 320 -33.31 2.74 2.72
C ALA A 320 -33.55 3.73 1.58
N ILE A 321 -34.61 3.55 0.82
CA ILE A 321 -34.98 4.51 -0.23
C ILE A 321 -35.27 5.88 0.41
N HIS A 322 -34.60 6.93 -0.06
CA HIS A 322 -34.76 8.27 0.50
C HIS A 322 -34.53 9.37 -0.55
N LYS A 323 -35.01 10.58 -0.25
CA LYS A 323 -34.75 11.75 -1.09
C LYS A 323 -33.37 12.32 -0.82
N PHE A 324 -32.92 13.20 -1.72
CA PHE A 324 -31.67 13.92 -1.55
C PHE A 324 -31.58 14.60 -0.16
N PRO A 325 -30.46 14.44 0.58
CA PRO A 325 -30.30 15.06 1.90
C PRO A 325 -30.18 16.58 1.80
N ARG A 326 -30.62 17.29 2.84
CA ARG A 326 -30.46 18.74 2.93
C ARG A 326 -29.00 19.10 3.19
N ILE A 327 -28.28 19.46 2.13
CA ILE A 327 -26.85 19.79 2.15
C ILE A 327 -26.57 21.25 1.80
N GLU A 328 -27.60 22.01 1.43
CA GLU A 328 -27.53 23.42 1.05
C GLU A 328 -26.85 24.30 2.10
N MET A 329 -26.86 23.88 3.37
CA MET A 329 -26.23 24.57 4.47
C MET A 329 -24.71 24.34 4.58
N LEU A 330 -24.16 23.37 3.85
CA LEU A 330 -22.75 22.99 3.90
C LEU A 330 -21.91 23.82 2.92
N LEU A 331 -21.91 25.14 3.07
CA LEU A 331 -21.25 26.06 2.12
C LEU A 331 -19.74 25.80 1.95
N GLY A 332 -19.11 25.12 2.92
CA GLY A 332 -17.71 24.69 2.90
C GLY A 332 -17.44 23.36 2.19
N LEU A 333 -18.46 22.70 1.62
CA LEU A 333 -18.33 21.35 1.06
C LEU A 333 -17.61 21.36 -0.29
N GLU A 334 -16.54 20.58 -0.38
CA GLU A 334 -15.68 20.46 -1.56
C GLU A 334 -15.84 19.12 -2.27
N TYR A 335 -16.19 18.07 -1.53
CA TYR A 335 -16.36 16.72 -2.06
C TYR A 335 -17.65 16.11 -1.52
N LEU A 336 -18.52 15.68 -2.44
CA LEU A 336 -19.72 14.93 -2.11
C LEU A 336 -19.83 13.69 -2.98
N ASN A 337 -19.86 12.52 -2.32
CA ASN A 337 -20.17 11.27 -2.98
C ASN A 337 -21.32 10.54 -2.26
N LEU A 338 -22.45 10.41 -2.96
CA LEU A 338 -23.66 9.69 -2.57
C LEU A 338 -24.00 8.60 -3.58
N SER A 339 -23.01 8.09 -4.32
CA SER A 339 -23.23 7.04 -5.30
C SER A 339 -23.71 5.74 -4.65
N LYS A 340 -24.66 5.05 -5.29
CA LYS A 340 -25.23 3.78 -4.81
C LYS A 340 -25.72 3.87 -3.35
N THR A 341 -26.60 4.83 -3.08
CA THR A 341 -27.22 5.06 -1.76
C THR A 341 -28.75 4.95 -1.78
N ASN A 342 -29.36 4.50 -2.89
CA ASN A 342 -30.82 4.39 -3.06
C ASN A 342 -31.55 5.75 -3.05
N LEU A 343 -30.93 6.81 -3.57
CA LEU A 343 -31.58 8.12 -3.74
C LEU A 343 -32.71 8.08 -4.77
N ILE A 344 -33.84 8.73 -4.46
CA ILE A 344 -34.98 8.98 -5.35
C ILE A 344 -35.30 10.48 -5.44
N GLY A 345 -36.23 10.82 -6.33
CA GLY A 345 -36.66 12.20 -6.55
C GLY A 345 -35.75 12.89 -7.57
N HIS A 346 -35.46 14.16 -7.36
CA HIS A 346 -34.68 15.00 -8.28
C HIS A 346 -33.36 15.42 -7.62
N ILE A 347 -32.39 15.80 -8.45
CA ILE A 347 -31.19 16.48 -7.99
C ILE A 347 -31.60 17.93 -7.63
N PRO A 348 -31.46 18.37 -6.36
CA PRO A 348 -31.90 19.70 -5.95
C PRO A 348 -31.08 20.81 -6.62
N GLY A 349 -31.75 21.88 -7.03
CA GLY A 349 -31.10 23.04 -7.66
C GLY A 349 -30.21 23.82 -6.69
N GLU A 350 -30.49 23.70 -5.40
CA GLU A 350 -29.76 24.31 -4.28
C GLU A 350 -28.30 23.85 -4.21
N ILE A 351 -27.93 22.73 -4.84
CA ILE A 351 -26.52 22.29 -4.97
C ILE A 351 -25.65 23.37 -5.66
N SER A 352 -26.26 24.22 -6.48
CA SER A 352 -25.59 25.38 -7.09
C SER A 352 -25.13 26.45 -6.08
N GLN A 353 -25.60 26.40 -4.83
CA GLN A 353 -25.13 27.28 -3.75
C GLN A 353 -23.77 26.84 -3.19
N LEU A 354 -23.38 25.58 -3.41
CA LEU A 354 -22.12 25.00 -2.94
C LEU A 354 -20.96 25.43 -3.85
N SER A 355 -20.67 26.73 -3.83
CA SER A 355 -19.79 27.39 -4.81
C SER A 355 -18.35 26.88 -4.90
N ILE A 356 -17.87 26.16 -3.87
CA ILE A 356 -16.53 25.56 -3.80
C ILE A 356 -16.53 24.03 -4.01
N LEU A 357 -17.68 23.44 -4.35
CA LEU A 357 -17.78 22.00 -4.62
C LEU A 357 -16.94 21.62 -5.83
N HIS A 358 -15.94 20.75 -5.63
CA HIS A 358 -15.05 20.24 -6.67
C HIS A 358 -15.56 18.92 -7.25
N THR A 359 -16.12 18.04 -6.41
CA THR A 359 -16.59 16.72 -6.81
C THR A 359 -18.04 16.50 -6.39
N LEU A 360 -18.86 16.10 -7.35
CA LEU A 360 -20.23 15.63 -7.14
C LEU A 360 -20.42 14.27 -7.81
N ASP A 361 -20.62 13.23 -7.00
CA ASP A 361 -20.96 11.89 -7.49
C ASP A 361 -22.27 11.43 -6.86
N VAL A 362 -23.29 11.28 -7.70
CA VAL A 362 -24.64 10.81 -7.33
C VAL A 362 -25.04 9.61 -8.20
N SER A 363 -24.05 8.94 -8.77
CA SER A 363 -24.24 7.84 -9.72
C SER A 363 -24.87 6.60 -9.08
N SER A 364 -25.38 5.70 -9.91
CA SER A 364 -25.96 4.40 -9.48
C SER A 364 -27.10 4.56 -8.46
N ASN A 365 -28.00 5.51 -8.69
CA ASN A 365 -29.17 5.77 -7.85
C ASN A 365 -30.46 5.62 -8.67
N ARG A 366 -31.58 6.10 -8.14
CA ARG A 366 -32.91 6.11 -8.78
C ARG A 366 -33.41 7.56 -8.96
N LEU A 367 -32.49 8.49 -9.15
CA LEU A 367 -32.81 9.90 -9.37
C LEU A 367 -33.51 10.07 -10.72
N SER A 368 -34.40 11.06 -10.80
CA SER A 368 -35.29 11.32 -11.93
C SER A 368 -35.47 12.81 -12.17
N GLY A 369 -36.04 13.19 -13.30
CA GLY A 369 -36.18 14.59 -13.70
C GLY A 369 -34.91 15.16 -14.31
N GLN A 370 -34.84 16.48 -14.40
CA GLN A 370 -33.80 17.20 -15.11
C GLN A 370 -32.54 17.41 -14.24
N ILE A 371 -31.40 17.57 -14.90
CA ILE A 371 -30.17 18.02 -14.27
C ILE A 371 -30.30 19.54 -14.03
N PRO A 372 -30.18 20.04 -12.79
CA PRO A 372 -30.28 21.47 -12.52
C PRO A 372 -29.11 22.24 -13.14
N SER A 373 -29.25 23.56 -13.29
CA SER A 373 -28.13 24.40 -13.70
C SER A 373 -27.05 24.42 -12.62
N LEU A 374 -25.97 23.64 -12.82
CA LEU A 374 -24.83 23.56 -11.92
C LEU A 374 -23.88 24.74 -12.19
N ALA A 375 -24.24 25.91 -11.68
CA ALA A 375 -23.47 27.14 -11.84
C ALA A 375 -22.12 27.14 -11.09
N ASN A 376 -21.81 26.13 -10.27
CA ASN A 376 -20.55 26.00 -9.53
C ASN A 376 -19.33 26.13 -10.44
N LYS A 377 -18.48 27.13 -10.16
CA LYS A 377 -17.28 27.41 -10.95
C LYS A 377 -16.14 26.45 -10.63
N SER A 378 -16.14 25.88 -9.44
CA SER A 378 -15.11 24.96 -8.94
C SER A 378 -15.31 23.51 -9.37
N LEU A 379 -16.46 23.14 -9.93
CA LEU A 379 -16.80 21.73 -10.17
C LEU A 379 -15.88 21.14 -11.24
N LYS A 380 -15.13 20.10 -10.86
CA LYS A 380 -14.15 19.41 -11.70
C LYS A 380 -14.54 17.98 -12.02
N VAL A 381 -15.29 17.34 -11.12
CA VAL A 381 -15.74 15.96 -11.27
C VAL A 381 -17.25 15.91 -11.09
N LEU A 382 -17.96 15.38 -12.10
CA LEU A 382 -19.41 15.18 -12.06
C LEU A 382 -19.80 13.80 -12.57
N ASP A 383 -20.33 12.95 -11.70
CA ASP A 383 -20.87 11.66 -12.10
C ASP A 383 -22.36 11.56 -11.70
N VAL A 384 -23.23 11.54 -12.71
CA VAL A 384 -24.69 11.35 -12.56
C VAL A 384 -25.15 10.06 -13.24
N SER A 385 -24.21 9.20 -13.63
CA SER A 385 -24.49 8.01 -14.42
C SER A 385 -25.35 7.00 -13.68
N HIS A 386 -25.98 6.08 -14.42
CA HIS A 386 -26.83 5.03 -13.86
C HIS A 386 -27.95 5.59 -12.96
N ASN A 387 -28.80 6.43 -13.54
CA ASN A 387 -29.99 6.99 -12.91
C ASN A 387 -31.16 6.95 -13.92
N ASN A 388 -32.29 7.55 -13.55
CA ASN A 388 -33.47 7.71 -14.41
C ASN A 388 -33.69 9.19 -14.79
N LEU A 389 -32.59 9.96 -14.95
CA LEU A 389 -32.64 11.38 -15.31
C LEU A 389 -33.11 11.55 -16.75
N SER A 390 -33.81 12.65 -17.02
CA SER A 390 -34.37 12.96 -18.33
C SER A 390 -34.35 14.44 -18.66
N GLY A 391 -34.58 14.77 -19.92
CA GLY A 391 -34.54 16.15 -20.42
C GLY A 391 -33.14 16.59 -20.85
N GLU A 392 -33.03 17.88 -21.18
CA GLU A 392 -31.83 18.44 -21.79
C GLU A 392 -30.74 18.71 -20.74
N ILE A 393 -29.50 18.35 -21.06
CA ILE A 393 -28.34 18.77 -20.27
C ILE A 393 -28.18 20.28 -20.41
N PRO A 394 -28.18 21.06 -19.31
CA PRO A 394 -28.10 22.52 -19.39
C PRO A 394 -26.88 22.99 -20.19
N VAL A 395 -27.07 23.94 -21.12
CA VAL A 395 -26.00 24.50 -21.97
C VAL A 395 -24.84 25.04 -21.12
N SER A 396 -25.14 25.71 -20.01
CA SER A 396 -24.15 26.22 -19.06
C SER A 396 -23.27 25.14 -18.44
N LEU A 397 -23.73 23.89 -18.40
CA LEU A 397 -22.97 22.73 -17.96
C LEU A 397 -22.18 22.13 -19.13
N LEU A 398 -22.78 22.00 -20.31
CA LEU A 398 -22.12 21.52 -21.53
C LEU A 398 -20.86 22.33 -21.87
N GLU A 399 -20.93 23.66 -21.77
CA GLU A 399 -19.79 24.56 -22.00
C GLU A 399 -18.63 24.33 -21.03
N LYS A 400 -18.90 23.80 -19.83
CA LYS A 400 -17.88 23.54 -18.80
C LYS A 400 -17.21 22.18 -18.96
N LEU A 401 -17.88 21.19 -19.55
CA LEU A 401 -17.39 19.80 -19.60
C LEU A 401 -15.97 19.65 -20.16
N PRO A 402 -15.54 20.38 -21.21
CA PRO A 402 -14.17 20.29 -21.71
C PRO A 402 -13.09 20.72 -20.70
N LEU A 403 -13.45 21.51 -19.68
CA LEU A 403 -12.55 21.98 -18.62
C LEU A 403 -12.57 21.08 -17.37
N MET A 404 -13.49 20.13 -17.31
CA MET A 404 -13.63 19.21 -16.17
C MET A 404 -12.59 18.10 -16.22
N GLU A 405 -12.11 17.67 -15.06
CA GLU A 405 -11.17 16.55 -14.94
C GLU A 405 -11.86 15.22 -15.29
N ARG A 406 -13.14 15.06 -14.92
CA ARG A 406 -13.95 13.88 -15.25
C ARG A 406 -15.44 14.19 -15.24
N TYR A 407 -16.18 13.63 -16.19
CA TYR A 407 -17.64 13.68 -16.17
C TYR A 407 -18.26 12.40 -16.73
N ASN A 408 -19.45 12.05 -16.23
CA ASN A 408 -20.18 10.88 -16.70
C ASN A 408 -21.70 11.05 -16.53
N PHE A 409 -22.40 11.00 -17.66
CA PHE A 409 -23.86 11.13 -17.80
C PHE A 409 -24.51 9.83 -18.32
N SER A 410 -23.71 8.78 -18.52
CA SER A 410 -24.15 7.52 -19.14
C SER A 410 -25.29 6.84 -18.37
N TYR A 411 -26.04 5.99 -19.06
CA TYR A 411 -27.14 5.21 -18.48
C TYR A 411 -28.21 6.11 -17.82
N ASN A 412 -28.66 7.12 -18.57
CA ASN A 412 -29.80 7.99 -18.29
C ASN A 412 -30.60 8.21 -19.59
N ASN A 413 -31.71 8.93 -19.53
CA ASN A 413 -32.55 9.29 -20.68
C ASN A 413 -32.41 10.78 -21.06
N LEU A 414 -31.17 11.26 -21.18
CA LEU A 414 -30.84 12.67 -21.39
C LEU A 414 -30.80 13.03 -22.88
N THR A 415 -31.10 14.29 -23.17
CA THR A 415 -30.86 14.92 -24.47
C THR A 415 -29.73 15.94 -24.35
N LEU A 416 -28.93 16.12 -25.40
CA LEU A 416 -27.94 17.19 -25.44
C LEU A 416 -27.73 17.67 -26.88
N CYS A 417 -27.16 18.87 -27.01
CA CYS A 417 -26.59 19.31 -28.27
C CYS A 417 -25.07 19.09 -28.28
N ALA A 418 -24.63 18.14 -29.09
CA ALA A 418 -23.31 17.53 -29.13
C ALA A 418 -22.15 18.34 -29.75
N LEU A 419 -22.33 19.61 -30.11
CA LEU A 419 -21.34 20.33 -30.92
C LEU A 419 -19.98 20.41 -30.20
N GLY A 420 -19.00 19.64 -30.68
CA GLY A 420 -17.61 19.69 -30.20
C GLY A 420 -17.11 18.48 -29.39
N PHE A 421 -17.94 17.48 -29.08
CA PHE A 421 -17.47 16.24 -28.41
C PHE A 421 -17.07 15.15 -29.42
N SER A 422 -16.06 14.34 -29.07
CA SER A 422 -15.62 13.23 -29.93
C SER A 422 -16.61 12.05 -29.88
N PRO A 423 -16.65 11.18 -30.91
CA PRO A 423 -17.46 9.96 -30.89
C PRO A 423 -17.13 9.03 -29.72
N GLU A 424 -15.87 9.00 -29.27
CA GLU A 424 -15.44 8.22 -28.10
C GLU A 424 -16.06 8.75 -26.81
N THR A 425 -16.10 10.08 -26.62
CA THR A 425 -16.75 10.72 -25.48
C THR A 425 -18.23 10.37 -25.42
N PHE A 426 -18.91 10.28 -26.58
CA PHE A 426 -20.31 9.83 -26.63
C PHE A 426 -20.51 8.41 -26.12
N LYS A 427 -19.61 7.50 -26.51
CA LYS A 427 -19.70 6.09 -26.13
C LYS A 427 -19.36 5.85 -24.65
N THR A 428 -18.62 6.74 -24.02
CA THR A 428 -18.19 6.61 -22.63
C THR A 428 -19.02 7.46 -21.68
N ALA A 429 -19.03 8.78 -21.86
CA ALA A 429 -19.63 9.72 -20.93
C ALA A 429 -21.12 9.97 -21.19
N PHE A 430 -21.65 9.70 -22.39
CA PHE A 430 -23.04 9.97 -22.75
C PHE A 430 -23.80 8.74 -23.26
N TYR A 431 -23.33 7.53 -22.92
CA TYR A 431 -23.96 6.30 -23.40
C TYR A 431 -25.44 6.25 -23.02
N GLY A 432 -26.31 6.03 -24.00
CA GLY A 432 -27.78 6.01 -23.83
C GLY A 432 -28.46 7.39 -23.93
N SER A 433 -27.70 8.49 -24.01
CA SER A 433 -28.25 9.82 -24.28
C SER A 433 -28.54 10.01 -25.77
N SER A 434 -29.47 10.90 -26.10
CA SER A 434 -29.81 11.25 -27.48
C SER A 434 -29.27 12.63 -27.87
N ASP A 435 -28.66 12.73 -29.05
CA ASP A 435 -28.22 14.01 -29.61
C ASP A 435 -29.36 14.64 -30.39
N SER A 436 -29.81 15.82 -29.94
CA SER A 436 -30.96 16.54 -30.50
C SER A 436 -30.60 17.95 -30.96
N CYS A 437 -29.36 18.19 -31.39
CA CYS A 437 -28.98 19.49 -31.96
C CYS A 437 -29.89 19.88 -33.15
N PRO A 438 -30.47 21.11 -33.16
CA PRO A 438 -31.13 21.64 -34.34
C PRO A 438 -30.15 21.70 -35.52
N ILE A 439 -30.60 21.29 -36.71
CA ILE A 439 -29.79 21.31 -37.95
C ILE A 439 -29.18 22.70 -38.23
N ALA A 440 -29.83 23.77 -37.74
CA ALA A 440 -29.38 25.16 -37.87
C ALA A 440 -28.21 25.57 -36.95
N ALA A 441 -27.81 24.73 -35.98
CA ALA A 441 -26.67 24.98 -35.09
C ALA A 441 -25.36 24.35 -35.60
N ASN A 442 -25.36 23.75 -36.79
CA ASN A 442 -24.22 23.00 -37.31
C ASN A 442 -23.56 23.70 -38.51
N PRO A 443 -22.43 24.43 -38.33
CA PRO A 443 -21.64 24.93 -39.46
C PRO A 443 -20.99 23.79 -40.27
N VAL A 444 -20.82 22.61 -39.65
CA VAL A 444 -20.15 21.44 -40.24
C VAL A 444 -21.06 20.65 -41.18
N LEU A 445 -22.38 20.89 -41.16
CA LEU A 445 -23.30 20.37 -42.18
C LEU A 445 -23.38 21.27 -43.43
N ILE A 446 -22.88 22.50 -43.39
CA ILE A 446 -22.91 23.44 -44.53
C ILE A 446 -21.58 23.49 -45.29
N GLU A 447 -20.46 23.09 -44.70
CA GLU A 447 -19.18 22.91 -45.40
C GLU A 447 -18.88 21.45 -45.80
N ARG A 448 -19.77 20.83 -46.57
CA ARG A 448 -19.38 19.76 -47.52
C ARG A 448 -20.00 19.95 -48.90
N ARG A 449 -19.85 21.16 -49.43
CA ARG A 449 -19.63 21.39 -50.87
C ARG A 449 -18.31 22.12 -51.09
N GLY A 450 -17.26 21.68 -50.40
CA GLY A 450 -15.87 22.01 -50.69
C GLY A 450 -15.25 20.90 -51.54
N ASN A 451 -14.90 21.25 -52.77
CA ASN A 451 -14.27 20.38 -53.76
C ASN A 451 -12.81 20.10 -53.35
N GLY A 452 -12.48 18.87 -52.94
CA GLY A 452 -11.10 18.43 -52.66
C GLY A 452 -11.09 17.33 -51.57
N HIS A 453 -10.49 16.15 -51.68
CA HIS A 453 -9.45 15.62 -52.55
C HIS A 453 -9.78 14.16 -52.93
N LYS A 454 -10.71 13.95 -53.87
CA LYS A 454 -10.90 12.62 -54.48
C LYS A 454 -9.82 12.30 -55.53
N GLY A 455 -9.13 13.31 -56.07
CA GLY A 455 -8.03 13.12 -57.02
C GLY A 455 -6.72 12.60 -56.41
N LEU A 456 -6.34 13.06 -55.21
CA LEU A 456 -5.03 12.74 -54.64
C LEU A 456 -4.96 11.30 -54.10
N LYS A 457 -6.05 10.76 -53.55
CA LYS A 457 -6.13 9.35 -53.11
C LYS A 457 -6.23 8.38 -54.29
N LEU A 458 -6.88 8.78 -55.39
CA LEU A 458 -6.93 7.98 -56.61
C LEU A 458 -5.57 7.98 -57.32
N ALA A 459 -4.87 9.12 -57.36
CA ALA A 459 -3.52 9.23 -57.90
C ALA A 459 -2.51 8.41 -57.09
N LEU A 460 -2.55 8.46 -55.75
CA LEU A 460 -1.69 7.64 -54.88
C LEU A 460 -1.99 6.14 -55.00
N ALA A 461 -3.25 5.73 -55.15
CA ALA A 461 -3.61 4.34 -55.36
C ALA A 461 -3.17 3.83 -56.75
N LEU A 462 -3.27 4.68 -57.79
CA LEU A 462 -2.82 4.35 -59.15
C LEU A 462 -1.29 4.34 -59.27
N THR A 463 -0.57 5.23 -58.60
CA THR A 463 0.90 5.22 -58.58
C THR A 463 1.46 4.05 -57.78
N LEU A 464 0.84 3.70 -56.64
CA LEU A 464 1.27 2.53 -55.86
C LEU A 464 0.95 1.22 -56.60
N SER A 465 -0.20 1.15 -57.29
CA SER A 465 -0.56 0.00 -58.14
C SER A 465 0.38 -0.19 -59.32
N THR A 466 0.76 0.89 -60.02
CA THR A 466 1.70 0.84 -61.15
C THR A 466 3.12 0.49 -60.71
N VAL A 467 3.57 0.98 -59.55
CA VAL A 467 4.87 0.60 -58.96
C VAL A 467 4.88 -0.88 -58.55
N CYS A 468 3.82 -1.39 -57.93
CA CYS A 468 3.71 -2.82 -57.59
C CYS A 468 3.66 -3.72 -58.84
N LEU A 469 3.02 -3.26 -59.93
CA LEU A 469 2.92 -4.01 -61.18
C LEU A 469 4.27 -4.02 -61.94
N LEU A 470 5.01 -2.91 -61.93
CA LEU A 470 6.38 -2.83 -62.45
C LEU A 470 7.37 -3.67 -61.62
N ALA A 471 7.25 -3.68 -60.29
CA ALA A 471 8.06 -4.53 -59.42
C ALA A 471 7.74 -6.03 -59.63
N GLY A 472 6.46 -6.38 -59.80
CA GLY A 472 6.02 -7.75 -60.13
C GLY A 472 6.54 -8.23 -61.49
N LEU A 473 6.54 -7.37 -62.51
CA LEU A 473 7.10 -7.67 -63.83
C LEU A 473 8.63 -7.81 -63.79
N LEU A 474 9.33 -7.04 -62.96
CA LEU A 474 10.77 -7.19 -62.73
C LEU A 474 11.10 -8.50 -61.99
N ILE A 475 10.28 -8.91 -61.02
CA ILE A 475 10.44 -10.19 -60.30
C ILE A 475 10.14 -11.37 -61.22
N LEU A 476 9.18 -11.26 -62.14
CA LEU A 476 8.91 -12.29 -63.17
C LEU A 476 10.00 -12.34 -64.24
N ALA A 477 10.59 -11.20 -64.62
CA ALA A 477 11.72 -11.13 -65.55
C ALA A 477 13.02 -11.71 -64.96
N PHE A 478 13.24 -11.57 -63.64
CA PHE A 478 14.37 -12.19 -62.93
C PHE A 478 14.10 -13.64 -62.49
N GLY A 479 12.84 -13.99 -62.25
CA GLY A 479 12.38 -15.32 -61.80
C GLY A 479 12.41 -16.41 -62.88
N CYS A 480 12.45 -16.04 -64.16
CA CYS A 480 12.58 -16.99 -65.28
C CYS A 480 14.02 -17.42 -65.61
N ARG A 481 15.03 -17.10 -64.78
CA ARG A 481 16.43 -17.51 -65.03
C ARG A 481 17.09 -18.47 -64.04
N ARG A 482 16.39 -19.03 -63.05
CA ARG A 482 16.99 -20.10 -62.23
C ARG A 482 16.00 -21.18 -61.82
N LYS A 483 16.04 -22.30 -62.54
CA LYS A 483 15.50 -23.59 -62.09
C LYS A 483 16.61 -24.63 -62.20
N SER A 484 16.98 -25.27 -61.09
CA SER A 484 17.60 -26.61 -61.03
C SER A 484 18.04 -26.94 -59.60
N ARG A 485 17.22 -27.71 -58.85
CA ARG A 485 17.50 -29.08 -58.30
C ARG A 485 17.89 -29.02 -56.80
N LYS A 486 17.52 -29.91 -55.89
CA LYS A 486 16.66 -31.12 -55.82
C LYS A 486 16.37 -31.39 -54.31
N TRP A 487 15.13 -31.79 -53.98
CA TRP A 487 14.61 -32.82 -53.04
C TRP A 487 15.43 -33.20 -51.78
N VAL A 488 14.83 -33.35 -50.58
CA VAL A 488 14.05 -34.54 -50.13
C VAL A 488 13.04 -34.19 -49.00
N VAL A 489 11.86 -34.81 -49.09
CA VAL A 489 10.75 -34.90 -48.12
C VAL A 489 10.39 -36.39 -47.96
N LYS A 490 9.91 -36.81 -46.77
CA LYS A 490 8.89 -37.88 -46.52
C LYS A 490 8.53 -37.85 -45.02
N GLN A 491 7.38 -37.37 -44.51
CA GLN A 491 5.93 -37.76 -44.59
C GLN A 491 5.53 -39.06 -43.82
N PRO A 492 4.26 -39.23 -43.38
CA PRO A 492 3.82 -39.47 -41.99
C PRO A 492 2.98 -40.77 -41.82
N SER A 493 2.32 -41.01 -40.67
CA SER A 493 1.21 -41.99 -40.56
C SER A 493 0.24 -41.75 -39.38
N TYR A 494 -1.01 -42.13 -39.66
CA TYR A 494 -2.31 -42.05 -38.96
C TYR A 494 -2.54 -43.06 -37.81
N LYS A 495 -3.56 -42.82 -36.94
CA LYS A 495 -4.75 -43.71 -36.75
C LYS A 495 -5.83 -43.18 -35.76
N GLU A 496 -7.09 -43.32 -36.22
CA GLU A 496 -8.44 -43.50 -35.62
C GLU A 496 -8.53 -44.31 -34.30
N GLU A 497 -9.61 -44.38 -33.47
CA GLU A 497 -10.96 -43.77 -33.33
C GLU A 497 -11.62 -44.40 -32.06
N GLN A 498 -12.73 -43.82 -31.54
CA GLN A 498 -13.94 -44.45 -30.94
C GLN A 498 -14.50 -43.94 -29.58
N HIS A 499 -15.83 -43.83 -29.59
CA HIS A 499 -16.83 -43.18 -28.72
C HIS A 499 -17.20 -43.93 -27.40
N ILE A 500 -17.91 -43.27 -26.45
CA ILE A 500 -19.33 -43.52 -26.06
C ILE A 500 -19.78 -42.73 -24.78
N SER A 501 -20.96 -42.05 -24.92
CA SER A 501 -22.06 -41.64 -23.99
C SER A 501 -21.91 -40.70 -22.75
N GLY A 502 -22.80 -39.69 -22.66
CA GLY A 502 -23.21 -38.90 -21.45
C GLY A 502 -24.28 -39.62 -20.58
N PRO A 503 -25.19 -38.97 -19.76
CA PRO A 503 -25.59 -37.55 -19.62
C PRO A 503 -25.90 -37.01 -18.15
N PHE A 504 -26.36 -35.75 -18.03
CA PHE A 504 -27.08 -35.06 -16.92
C PHE A 504 -26.38 -34.30 -15.76
N SER A 505 -26.97 -33.11 -15.49
CA SER A 505 -26.91 -32.08 -14.42
C SER A 505 -26.85 -32.56 -12.96
N PHE A 506 -26.34 -31.83 -11.94
CA PHE A 506 -26.87 -30.60 -11.30
C PHE A 506 -25.86 -29.93 -10.34
N GLN A 507 -26.20 -28.71 -9.94
CA GLN A 507 -25.61 -27.77 -8.97
C GLN A 507 -25.70 -28.24 -7.50
N THR A 508 -24.68 -28.00 -6.64
CA THR A 508 -24.81 -27.58 -5.21
C THR A 508 -23.45 -27.24 -4.56
N ASP A 509 -23.42 -26.10 -3.88
CA ASP A 509 -22.78 -25.75 -2.58
C ASP A 509 -21.38 -26.27 -2.23
N SER A 510 -20.42 -25.34 -2.19
CA SER A 510 -19.06 -25.57 -1.72
C SER A 510 -18.92 -25.19 -0.25
N THR A 511 -19.16 -26.16 0.63
CA THR A 511 -18.58 -26.20 1.97
C THR A 511 -17.45 -27.23 2.01
N THR A 512 -16.28 -26.81 2.49
CA THR A 512 -15.21 -27.64 3.07
C THR A 512 -14.64 -28.76 2.19
N TRP A 513 -13.48 -28.49 1.58
CA TRP A 513 -12.57 -29.52 1.09
C TRP A 513 -11.61 -29.95 2.21
N VAL A 514 -11.74 -31.21 2.62
CA VAL A 514 -10.67 -32.01 3.24
C VAL A 514 -9.82 -32.55 2.09
N ALA A 515 -8.54 -32.24 2.07
CA ALA A 515 -7.60 -32.85 1.13
C ALA A 515 -6.99 -34.10 1.76
N ASP A 516 -7.28 -35.24 1.12
CA ASP A 516 -6.68 -36.55 1.35
C ASP A 516 -5.23 -36.54 0.82
N VAL A 517 -4.24 -36.68 1.71
CA VAL A 517 -2.81 -36.59 1.39
C VAL A 517 -2.24 -37.99 1.16
N LYS A 518 -2.40 -38.49 -0.06
CA LYS A 518 -1.59 -39.60 -0.60
C LYS A 518 -1.25 -39.37 -2.08
N GLN A 519 -0.44 -38.36 -2.35
CA GLN A 519 0.51 -38.27 -3.48
C GLN A 519 0.93 -36.79 -3.65
N ALA A 520 1.97 -36.38 -2.93
CA ALA A 520 2.72 -35.16 -3.26
C ALA A 520 4.21 -35.52 -3.25
N THR A 521 4.83 -35.57 -4.42
CA THR A 521 6.21 -36.03 -4.65
C THR A 521 7.25 -34.91 -4.58
N SER A 522 6.91 -33.71 -4.12
CA SER A 522 7.90 -32.69 -3.73
C SER A 522 7.24 -31.58 -2.89
N VAL A 523 8.00 -31.07 -1.91
CA VAL A 523 7.65 -29.89 -1.11
C VAL A 523 8.77 -28.88 -1.32
N PRO A 524 8.50 -27.65 -1.81
CA PRO A 524 9.52 -26.63 -1.93
C PRO A 524 9.71 -25.95 -0.56
N VAL A 525 10.95 -25.90 -0.09
CA VAL A 525 11.35 -25.06 1.04
C VAL A 525 12.69 -24.39 0.71
N VAL A 526 12.72 -23.06 0.81
CA VAL A 526 13.90 -22.18 0.80
C VAL A 526 14.36 -22.10 2.29
N ILE A 527 15.62 -21.98 2.76
CA ILE A 527 16.71 -21.03 2.49
C ILE A 527 18.02 -21.51 3.21
N PHE A 528 19.19 -20.96 2.80
CA PHE A 528 20.51 -20.79 3.48
C PHE A 528 21.67 -21.79 3.21
N GLU A 529 22.61 -21.31 2.39
CA GLU A 529 24.06 -21.60 2.33
C GLU A 529 24.59 -23.03 2.60
N LYS A 530 24.36 -23.96 1.65
CA LYS A 530 25.27 -25.03 1.15
C LYS A 530 24.46 -26.04 0.29
N PRO A 531 25.08 -26.83 -0.61
CA PRO A 531 24.34 -27.63 -1.59
C PRO A 531 23.43 -28.67 -0.90
N LEU A 532 22.16 -28.68 -1.31
CA LEU A 532 21.09 -29.52 -0.77
C LEU A 532 21.44 -31.00 -0.88
N LEU A 533 21.46 -31.70 0.27
CA LEU A 533 21.34 -33.15 0.30
C LEU A 533 19.88 -33.48 -0.10
N ASN A 534 19.69 -34.10 -1.27
CA ASN A 534 18.40 -34.66 -1.66
C ASN A 534 18.11 -35.89 -0.80
N ILE A 535 17.30 -35.72 0.25
CA ILE A 535 16.93 -36.78 1.19
C ILE A 535 15.45 -37.10 0.97
N THR A 536 15.14 -38.39 0.80
CA THR A 536 13.76 -38.88 0.69
C THR A 536 13.20 -39.24 2.06
N PHE A 537 11.87 -39.40 2.16
CA PHE A 537 11.25 -39.87 3.40
C PHE A 537 11.72 -41.29 3.79
N ALA A 538 12.03 -42.14 2.80
CA ALA A 538 12.60 -43.46 3.05
C ALA A 538 14.01 -43.37 3.69
N ASP A 539 14.81 -42.38 3.29
CA ASP A 539 16.12 -42.13 3.90
C ASP A 539 15.99 -41.68 5.35
N LEU A 540 14.99 -40.87 5.69
CA LEU A 540 14.72 -40.47 7.07
C LEU A 540 14.26 -41.65 7.93
N LEU A 541 13.38 -42.50 7.40
CA LEU A 541 12.96 -43.74 8.06
C LEU A 541 14.16 -44.66 8.33
N SER A 542 15.00 -44.90 7.33
CA SER A 542 16.22 -45.70 7.52
C SER A 542 17.20 -45.04 8.49
N ALA A 543 17.38 -43.72 8.42
CA ALA A 543 18.33 -42.99 9.26
C ALA A 543 17.95 -43.01 10.74
N THR A 544 16.65 -43.07 11.05
CA THR A 544 16.08 -43.04 12.41
C THR A 544 15.61 -44.41 12.90
N SER A 545 15.94 -45.49 12.18
CA SER A 545 15.45 -46.84 12.48
C SER A 545 13.92 -46.91 12.60
N ASN A 546 13.20 -46.29 11.66
CA ASN A 546 11.74 -46.14 11.65
C ASN A 546 11.20 -45.39 12.88
N PHE A 547 11.88 -44.34 13.32
CA PHE A 547 11.54 -43.57 14.53
C PHE A 547 11.49 -44.45 15.79
N ASP A 548 12.45 -45.38 15.90
CA ASP A 548 12.55 -46.27 17.05
C ASP A 548 12.83 -45.49 18.34
N ARG A 549 12.26 -45.96 19.45
CA ARG A 549 12.37 -45.30 20.77
C ARG A 549 13.82 -45.23 21.27
N GLY A 550 14.69 -46.17 20.86
CA GLY A 550 16.12 -46.15 21.18
C GLY A 550 16.89 -45.01 20.52
N THR A 551 16.31 -44.37 19.49
CA THR A 551 16.87 -43.17 18.85
C THR A 551 16.25 -41.88 19.35
N LEU A 552 15.28 -41.93 20.27
CA LEU A 552 14.63 -40.74 20.82
C LEU A 552 15.63 -39.90 21.65
N LEU A 553 15.81 -38.65 21.25
CA LEU A 553 16.67 -37.68 21.95
C LEU A 553 15.89 -36.86 22.97
N ALA A 554 14.68 -36.45 22.63
CA ALA A 554 13.82 -35.65 23.51
C ALA A 554 12.36 -35.74 23.07
N GLU A 555 11.43 -35.63 24.02
CA GLU A 555 9.99 -35.53 23.76
C GLU A 555 9.43 -34.30 24.47
N GLY A 556 8.69 -33.46 23.75
CA GLY A 556 8.13 -32.22 24.28
C GLY A 556 6.78 -31.91 23.67
N LYS A 557 6.18 -30.78 24.08
CA LYS A 557 4.79 -30.41 23.70
C LYS A 557 4.52 -30.45 22.18
N PHE A 558 5.54 -30.15 21.37
CA PHE A 558 5.43 -30.13 19.89
C PHE A 558 5.94 -31.40 19.20
N GLY A 559 6.00 -32.52 19.93
CA GLY A 559 6.36 -33.85 19.41
C GLY A 559 7.77 -34.35 19.78
N PRO A 560 8.12 -35.58 19.40
CA PRO A 560 9.42 -36.20 19.66
C PRO A 560 10.53 -35.74 18.68
N VAL A 561 11.77 -35.79 19.15
CA VAL A 561 13.00 -35.58 18.37
C VAL A 561 13.81 -36.87 18.39
N TYR A 562 14.16 -37.39 17.22
CA TYR A 562 14.97 -38.60 17.08
C TYR A 562 16.37 -38.28 16.54
N ARG A 563 17.35 -39.08 16.93
CA ARG A 563 18.68 -39.10 16.34
C ARG A 563 18.62 -39.88 15.04
N GLY A 564 19.24 -39.35 13.98
CA GLY A 564 19.38 -40.05 12.72
C GLY A 564 20.81 -40.01 12.17
N PHE A 565 21.15 -40.99 11.34
CA PHE A 565 22.40 -41.06 10.59
C PHE A 565 22.10 -41.16 9.11
N LEU A 566 22.48 -40.12 8.34
CA LEU A 566 22.33 -40.11 6.90
C LEU A 566 23.56 -40.69 6.19
N PRO A 567 23.44 -41.10 4.91
CA PRO A 567 24.58 -41.47 4.08
C PRO A 567 25.66 -40.38 4.09
N GLY A 568 26.93 -40.79 4.19
CA GLY A 568 28.07 -39.86 4.32
C GLY A 568 28.45 -39.50 5.75
N GLY A 569 27.90 -40.20 6.76
CA GLY A 569 28.29 -40.02 8.16
C GLY A 569 27.73 -38.76 8.81
N ILE A 570 26.67 -38.18 8.22
CA ILE A 570 26.05 -36.96 8.71
C ILE A 570 25.08 -37.31 9.84
N HIS A 571 25.34 -36.76 11.02
CA HIS A 571 24.44 -36.89 12.16
C HIS A 571 23.37 -35.82 12.08
N VAL A 572 22.11 -36.24 12.24
CA VAL A 572 20.96 -35.34 12.20
C VAL A 572 20.05 -35.55 13.42
N ALA A 573 19.30 -34.52 13.77
CA ALA A 573 18.18 -34.62 14.70
C ALA A 573 16.89 -34.38 13.92
N VAL A 574 15.99 -35.35 13.92
CA VAL A 574 14.73 -35.32 13.17
C VAL A 574 13.58 -35.05 14.13
N LYS A 575 12.98 -33.86 14.02
CA LYS A 575 11.78 -33.48 14.79
C LYS A 575 10.53 -33.96 14.06
N VAL A 576 9.70 -34.75 14.73
CA VAL A 576 8.38 -35.13 14.23
C VAL A 576 7.35 -34.16 14.80
N LEU A 577 6.66 -33.43 13.92
CA LEU A 577 5.61 -32.49 14.29
C LEU A 577 4.26 -33.21 14.28
N VAL A 578 3.58 -33.26 15.42
CA VAL A 578 2.21 -33.77 15.51
C VAL A 578 1.26 -32.61 15.17
N HIS A 579 0.43 -32.76 14.14
CA HIS A 579 -0.60 -31.78 13.81
C HIS A 579 -1.77 -31.91 14.80
N GLY A 580 -2.01 -30.87 15.62
CA GLY A 580 -3.20 -30.76 16.47
C GLY A 580 -2.99 -30.58 17.98
N SER A 581 -1.99 -29.82 18.42
CA SER A 581 -1.75 -29.52 19.85
C SER A 581 -1.42 -28.07 20.13
#